data_AF-A0A1G5Q783-F1
#
_entry.id   AF-A0A1G5Q783-F1
#
_cell.length_a   1.000
_cell.length_b   1.000
_cell.length_c   1.000
_cell.angle_alpha   90.00
_cell.angle_beta   90.00
_cell.angle_gamma   90.00
#
_symmetry.space_group_name_H-M   'P 1'
#
loop_
_entity.id
_entity.type
_entity.pdbx_description
1 polymer ?
#
loop_
_entity_poly.entity_id
_entity_poly.type
_entity_poly.pdbx_seq_one_letter_code
_entity_poly.pdbx_strand_id
1 'polypeptide(L)'
;MNSLAEYVIAIADLAEAEGRALRRSLALLGWAFALIVVVTVFVLFGMALWIWAIYLFADTLLPSWLAAAVAGAIVLGIAGVIAWLAARNVR
;
A
#
# COMPACT_ATOMS: atom_id res chain seq x y z
N MET A 1 9.28 -50.49 21.97
CA MET A 1 8.20 -49.60 22.46
C MET A 1 8.67 -48.14 22.52
N ASN A 2 9.30 -47.63 21.44
CA ASN A 2 9.79 -46.24 21.37
C ASN A 2 9.19 -45.43 20.20
N SER A 3 8.32 -46.01 19.37
CA SER A 3 7.82 -45.33 18.18
C SER A 3 6.97 -44.10 18.51
N LEU A 4 6.17 -44.13 19.58
CA LEU A 4 5.38 -42.98 20.00
C LEU A 4 6.27 -41.81 20.47
N ALA A 5 7.37 -42.10 21.17
CA ALA A 5 8.31 -41.06 21.59
C ALA A 5 9.04 -40.45 20.37
N GLU A 6 9.46 -41.27 19.40
CA GLU A 6 10.07 -40.81 18.15
C GLU A 6 9.10 -39.96 17.31
N TYR A 7 7.83 -40.35 17.22
CA TYR A 7 6.79 -39.56 16.54
C TYR A 7 6.56 -38.21 17.22
N VAL A 8 6.51 -38.17 18.55
CA VAL A 8 6.33 -36.92 19.31
C VAL A 8 7.52 -35.98 19.12
N ILE A 9 8.74 -36.52 19.14
CA ILE A 9 9.97 -35.73 18.88
C ILE A 9 9.96 -35.19 17.45
N ALA A 10 9.62 -36.03 16.46
CA ALA A 10 9.55 -35.61 15.05
C ALA A 10 8.51 -34.50 14.80
N ILE A 11 7.36 -34.56 15.48
CA ILE A 11 6.33 -33.50 15.40
C ILE A 11 6.83 -32.20 16.06
N ALA A 12 7.50 -32.30 17.22
CA ALA A 12 8.04 -31.13 17.91
C ALA A 12 9.12 -30.43 17.07
N ASP A 13 10.02 -31.18 16.43
CA ASP A 13 11.06 -30.64 15.55
C ASP A 13 10.46 -29.97 14.30
N LEU A 14 9.40 -30.56 13.74
CA LEU A 14 8.66 -29.98 12.61
C LEU A 14 7.99 -28.66 13.01
N ALA A 15 7.31 -28.62 14.16
CA ALA A 15 6.67 -27.43 14.68
C ALA A 15 7.70 -26.31 14.99
N GLU A 16 8.87 -26.65 15.48
CA GLU A 16 9.94 -25.68 15.73
C GLU A 16 10.50 -25.11 14.41
N ALA A 17 10.67 -25.96 13.38
CA ALA A 17 11.09 -25.54 12.05
C ALA A 17 10.07 -24.61 11.38
N GLU A 18 8.78 -24.96 11.43
CA GLU A 18 7.68 -24.13 10.93
C GLU A 18 7.56 -22.83 11.72
N GLY A 19 7.72 -22.87 13.05
CA GLY A 19 7.71 -21.68 13.90
C GLY A 19 8.81 -20.68 13.55
N ARG A 20 10.02 -21.15 13.24
CA ARG A 20 11.13 -20.29 12.76
C ARG A 20 10.82 -19.70 11.38
N ALA A 21 10.27 -20.50 10.47
CA ALA A 21 9.86 -20.03 9.14
C ALA A 21 8.75 -18.97 9.23
N LEU A 22 7.74 -19.19 10.09
CA LEU A 22 6.62 -18.29 10.33
C LEU A 22 7.08 -16.95 10.92
N ARG A 23 8.00 -16.98 11.90
CA ARG A 23 8.56 -15.73 12.46
C ARG A 23 9.26 -14.90 11.40
N ARG A 24 10.02 -15.54 10.50
CA ARG A 24 10.72 -14.85 9.41
C ARG A 24 9.73 -14.27 8.39
N SER A 25 8.70 -15.01 8.02
CA SER A 25 7.68 -14.52 7.07
C SER A 25 6.85 -13.40 7.67
N LEU A 26 6.47 -13.48 8.95
CA LEU A 26 5.77 -12.40 9.66
C LEU A 26 6.62 -11.13 9.78
N ALA A 27 7.92 -11.27 10.07
CA ALA A 27 8.82 -10.12 10.11
C ALA A 27 8.93 -9.44 8.74
N LEU A 28 9.08 -10.22 7.65
CA LEU A 28 9.10 -9.69 6.30
C LEU A 28 7.77 -9.04 5.91
N LEU A 29 6.64 -9.64 6.29
CA LEU A 29 5.31 -9.08 6.05
C LEU A 29 5.12 -7.76 6.80
N GLY A 30 5.58 -7.68 8.05
CA GLY A 30 5.56 -6.46 8.85
C GLY A 30 6.38 -5.34 8.20
N TRP A 31 7.59 -5.65 7.72
CA TRP A 31 8.41 -4.69 6.98
C TRP A 31 7.79 -4.26 5.65
N ALA A 32 7.22 -5.20 4.89
CA ALA A 32 6.53 -4.89 3.65
C ALA A 32 5.33 -3.97 3.89
N PHE A 33 4.53 -4.25 4.92
CA PHE A 33 3.39 -3.40 5.29
C PHE A 33 3.82 -2.01 5.75
N ALA A 34 4.84 -1.91 6.61
CA ALA A 34 5.39 -0.62 7.03
C ALA A 34 5.90 0.20 5.85
N LEU A 35 6.61 -0.43 4.90
CA LEU A 35 7.07 0.21 3.69
C LEU A 35 5.92 0.71 2.82
N ILE A 36 4.87 -0.11 2.64
CA ILE A 36 3.67 0.30 1.89
C ILE A 36 3.06 1.55 2.51
N VAL A 37 2.86 1.56 3.85
CA VAL A 37 2.28 2.73 4.54
C VAL A 37 3.13 3.98 4.33
N VAL A 38 4.45 3.89 4.52
CA VAL A 38 5.36 5.02 4.32
C VAL A 38 5.29 5.53 2.88
N VAL A 39 5.40 4.64 1.89
CA VAL A 39 5.32 5.00 0.47
C VAL A 39 3.97 5.63 0.15
N THR A 40 2.86 5.08 0.65
CA THR A 40 1.52 5.66 0.46
C THR A 40 1.45 7.08 0.99
N VAL A 41 1.98 7.36 2.17
CA VAL A 41 2.01 8.72 2.73
C VAL A 41 2.80 9.67 1.84
N PHE A 42 4.01 9.29 1.42
CA PHE A 42 4.84 10.11 0.54
C PHE A 42 4.19 10.36 -0.83
N VAL A 43 3.56 9.35 -1.41
CA VAL A 43 2.85 9.46 -2.69
C VAL A 43 1.66 10.41 -2.56
N LEU A 44 0.82 10.24 -1.55
CA LEU A 44 -0.35 11.11 -1.32
C LEU A 44 0.07 12.56 -1.06
N PHE A 45 1.11 12.76 -0.24
CA PHE A 45 1.63 14.09 0.05
C PHE A 45 2.24 14.75 -1.19
N GLY A 46 3.05 14.01 -1.96
CA GLY A 46 3.61 14.49 -3.21
C GLY A 46 2.53 14.85 -4.24
N MET A 47 1.50 14.01 -4.37
CA MET A 47 0.35 14.31 -5.25
C MET A 47 -0.40 15.56 -4.81
N ALA A 48 -0.65 15.74 -3.52
CA ALA A 48 -1.31 16.93 -2.99
C ALA A 48 -0.51 18.20 -3.29
N LEU A 49 0.81 18.18 -3.10
CA LEU A 49 1.69 19.30 -3.44
C LEU A 49 1.70 19.60 -4.95
N TRP A 50 1.68 18.57 -5.79
CA TRP A 50 1.60 18.74 -7.24
C TRP A 50 0.28 19.38 -7.67
N ILE A 51 -0.85 18.90 -7.15
CA ILE A 51 -2.17 19.47 -7.42
C ILE A 51 -2.22 20.93 -6.94
N TRP A 52 -1.66 21.21 -5.77
CA TRP A 52 -1.55 22.56 -5.23
C TRP A 52 -0.72 23.47 -6.13
N ALA A 53 0.43 23.01 -6.61
CA ALA A 53 1.27 23.78 -7.54
C ALA A 53 0.56 24.06 -8.87
N ILE A 54 -0.16 23.08 -9.41
CA ILE A 54 -0.99 23.24 -10.61
C ILE A 54 -2.08 24.30 -10.36
N TYR A 55 -2.75 24.25 -9.21
CA TYR A 55 -3.74 25.25 -8.83
C TYR A 55 -3.14 26.66 -8.78
N LEU A 56 -2.03 26.84 -8.06
CA LEU A 56 -1.35 28.14 -7.95
C LEU A 56 -0.94 28.67 -9.33
N PHE A 57 -0.42 27.81 -10.20
CA PHE A 57 -0.09 28.21 -11.57
C PHE A 57 -1.33 28.59 -12.37
N ALA A 58 -2.39 27.78 -12.32
CA ALA A 58 -3.63 28.04 -13.04
C ALA A 58 -4.32 29.34 -12.56
N ASP A 59 -4.22 29.66 -11.27
CA ASP A 59 -4.73 30.90 -10.68
C ASP A 59 -4.03 32.16 -11.23
N THR A 60 -2.81 32.03 -11.77
CA THR A 60 -2.14 33.14 -12.48
C THR A 60 -2.72 33.40 -13.88
N LEU A 61 -3.44 32.44 -14.45
CA LEU A 61 -3.95 32.48 -15.84
C LEU A 61 -5.48 32.57 -15.91
N LEU A 62 -6.18 32.10 -14.88
CA LEU A 62 -7.63 31.93 -14.84
C LEU A 62 -8.20 32.53 -13.56
N PRO A 63 -9.50 32.87 -13.53
CA PRO A 63 -10.20 33.18 -12.28
C PRO A 63 -10.12 32.02 -11.29
N SER A 64 -9.96 32.32 -10.00
CA SER A 64 -9.68 31.32 -8.96
C SER A 64 -10.70 30.18 -8.86
N TRP A 65 -11.97 30.47 -9.14
CA TRP A 65 -13.02 29.43 -9.15
C TRP A 65 -12.82 28.42 -10.28
N LEU A 66 -12.34 28.89 -11.45
CA LEU A 66 -12.07 28.03 -12.60
C LEU A 66 -10.76 27.26 -12.41
N ALA A 67 -9.73 27.90 -11.85
CA ALA A 67 -8.48 27.21 -11.46
C ALA A 67 -8.76 26.08 -10.45
N ALA A 68 -9.61 26.32 -9.45
CA ALA A 68 -10.03 25.31 -8.49
C ALA A 68 -10.83 24.18 -9.15
N ALA A 69 -11.72 24.50 -10.09
CA ALA A 69 -12.47 23.51 -10.85
C ALA A 69 -11.54 22.60 -11.69
N VAL A 70 -10.50 23.17 -12.32
CA VAL A 70 -9.49 22.40 -13.07
C VAL A 70 -8.69 21.48 -12.15
N ALA A 71 -8.18 22.00 -11.03
CA ALA A 71 -7.47 21.18 -10.05
C ALA A 71 -8.35 20.03 -9.53
N GLY A 72 -9.62 20.31 -9.21
CA GLY A 72 -10.60 19.31 -8.79
C GLY A 72 -10.88 18.26 -9.87
N ALA A 73 -11.03 18.67 -11.13
CA ALA A 73 -11.21 17.76 -12.26
C ALA A 73 -10.01 16.80 -12.43
N ILE A 74 -8.79 17.30 -12.23
CA ILE A 74 -7.57 16.46 -12.24
C ILE A 74 -7.63 15.44 -11.11
N VAL A 75 -7.97 15.85 -9.88
CA VAL A 75 -8.09 14.93 -8.74
C VAL A 75 -9.12 13.83 -9.02
N LEU A 76 -10.30 14.21 -9.52
CA LEU A 76 -11.35 13.26 -9.88
C LEU A 76 -10.91 12.30 -10.99
N GLY A 77 -10.20 12.81 -12.01
CA GLY A 77 -9.64 12.01 -13.08
C GLY A 77 -8.66 10.96 -12.55
N ILE A 78 -7.74 11.36 -11.68
CA ILE A 78 -6.77 10.44 -11.06
C ILE A 78 -7.49 9.40 -10.18
N ALA A 79 -8.43 9.83 -9.34
CA ALA A 79 -9.22 8.93 -8.50
C ALA A 79 -10.01 7.93 -9.33
N GLY A 80 -10.61 8.36 -10.44
CA GLY A 80 -11.33 7.51 -11.38
C GLY A 80 -10.43 6.46 -12.04
N VAL A 81 -9.22 6.84 -12.49
CA VAL A 81 -8.25 5.90 -13.06
C VAL A 81 -7.80 4.87 -12.02
N ILE A 82 -7.49 5.30 -10.79
CA ILE A 82 -7.10 4.40 -9.69
C ILE A 82 -8.24 3.42 -9.37
N ALA A 83 -9.47 3.92 -9.23
CA ALA A 83 -10.64 3.11 -8.96
C ALA A 83 -10.90 2.09 -10.09
N TRP A 84 -10.73 2.49 -11.35
CA TRP A 84 -10.86 1.61 -12.51
C TRP A 84 -9.78 0.51 -12.52
N LEU A 85 -8.51 0.86 -12.28
CA LEU A 85 -7.42 -0.11 -12.18
C LEU A 85 -7.64 -1.11 -11.03
N ALA A 86 -8.09 -0.61 -9.87
CA ALA A 86 -8.43 -1.45 -8.74
C ALA A 86 -9.58 -2.40 -9.07
N ALA A 87 -10.67 -1.90 -9.67
CA ALA A 87 -11.81 -2.71 -10.07
C ALA A 87 -11.47 -3.74 -11.15
N ARG A 88 -10.54 -3.42 -12.07
CA ARG A 88 -10.04 -4.36 -13.08
C ARG A 88 -9.31 -5.55 -12.47
N ASN A 89 -8.50 -5.31 -11.44
CA ASN A 89 -7.64 -6.35 -10.86
C ASN A 89 -8.36 -7.25 -9.82
N VAL A 90 -9.58 -6.89 -9.44
CA VAL A 90 -10.43 -7.65 -8.49
C VAL A 90 -11.41 -8.58 -9.23
N ARG A 91 -11.58 -8.41 -10.55
CA ARG A 91 -12.38 -9.29 -11.42
C ARG A 91 -11.50 -10.29 -12.16
#